data_AF-A0A6P0TN23-F1
#
_entry.id   AF-A0A6P0TN23-F1
#
_cell.length_a   1.000
_cell.length_b   1.000
_cell.length_c   1.000
_cell.angle_alpha   90.00
_cell.angle_beta   90.00
_cell.angle_gamma   90.00
#
_symmetry.space_group_name_H-M   'P 1'
#
loop_
_entity.id
_entity.type
_entity.pdbx_description
1 polymer ?
#
loop_
_entity_poly.entity_id
_entity_poly.type
_entity_poly.pdbx_seq_one_letter_code
_entity_poly.pdbx_strand_id
1 'polypeptide(L)' 'MVKKFAIGVRMKVVMEVKTISRRKITYKGVKPIGKEQWQFLYRWLYGLVEPSTGESFFWEFTHLNSICFEKFLELFAEK' A
#
# COMPACT_ATOMS: atom_id res chain seq x y z
N MET A 1 23.60 10.67 22.34
CA MET A 1 22.97 11.20 21.11
C MET A 1 21.66 10.47 20.91
N VAL A 2 20.52 11.12 21.08
CA VAL A 2 19.19 10.46 20.99
C VAL A 2 18.77 10.49 19.53
N LYS A 3 18.75 9.33 18.86
CA LYS A 3 18.20 9.22 17.50
C LYS A 3 16.71 9.53 17.57
N LYS A 4 16.27 10.60 16.91
CA LYS A 4 14.85 10.92 16.76
C LYS A 4 14.38 10.30 15.45
N PHE A 5 13.49 9.32 15.55
CA PHE A 5 12.83 8.73 14.38
C PHE A 5 11.45 9.33 14.21
N ALA A 6 11.09 9.67 12.97
CA ALA A 6 9.72 9.99 12.61
C ALA A 6 9.03 8.70 12.14
N ILE A 7 7.93 8.35 12.79
CA ILE A 7 7.06 7.24 12.38
C ILE A 7 5.89 7.82 11.58
N GLY A 8 5.67 7.29 10.39
CA GLY A 8 4.55 7.63 9.52
C GLY A 8 3.78 6.39 9.11
N VAL A 9 2.45 6.48 9.14
CA VAL A 9 1.57 5.44 8.61
C VAL A 9 0.66 6.07 7.56
N ARG A 10 0.61 5.48 6.37
CA ARG A 10 -0.22 5.97 5.28
C ARG A 10 -0.98 4.84 4.62
N MET A 11 -2.27 5.02 4.44
CA MET A 11 -3.07 4.12 3.61
C MET A 11 -2.67 4.31 2.14
N LYS A 12 -2.32 3.21 1.49
CA LYS A 12 -1.96 3.13 0.08
C LYS A 12 -3.01 2.28 -0.62
N VAL A 13 -3.69 2.89 -1.58
CA VAL A 13 -4.55 2.14 -2.50
C VAL A 13 -3.63 1.59 -3.59
N VAL A 14 -3.48 0.27 -3.64
CA VAL A 14 -2.67 -0.40 -4.67
C VAL A 14 -3.61 -0.85 -5.79
N MET A 15 -3.34 -0.36 -7.00
CA MET A 15 -3.98 -0.84 -8.23
C MET A 15 -3.02 -1.81 -8.90
N GLU A 16 -3.32 -3.10 -8.84
CA GLU A 16 -2.37 -4.15 -9.20
C GLU A 16 -2.12 -4.21 -10.73
N VAL A 17 -3.14 -4.01 -11.58
CA VAL A 17 -2.98 -3.84 -13.04
C VAL A 17 -4.12 -3.00 -13.63
N LYS A 18 -3.78 -2.00 -14.46
CA LYS A 18 -4.75 -1.24 -15.27
C LYS A 18 -4.95 -1.92 -16.62
N THR A 19 -6.09 -2.60 -16.84
CA THR A 19 -6.42 -3.08 -18.18
C THR A 19 -6.63 -1.88 -19.13
N ILE A 20 -6.12 -2.00 -20.36
CA ILE A 20 -6.29 -0.95 -21.37
C ILE A 20 -7.78 -0.83 -21.70
N SER A 21 -8.38 0.32 -21.36
CA SER A 21 -9.78 0.62 -21.71
C SER A 21 -9.90 0.87 -23.22
N ARG A 22 -10.32 -0.15 -23.97
CA ARG A 22 -10.71 -0.03 -25.39
C ARG A 22 -12.22 0.12 -25.49
N ARG A 23 -12.71 0.84 -26.51
CA ARG A 23 -14.14 0.88 -26.83
C ARG A 23 -14.59 -0.52 -27.27
N LYS A 24 -15.40 -1.21 -26.48
CA LYS A 24 -16.14 -2.41 -26.92
C LYS A 24 -17.46 -1.95 -27.53
N ILE A 25 -17.68 -2.29 -28.79
CA ILE A 25 -18.99 -2.08 -29.42
C ILE A 25 -19.95 -3.07 -28.77
N THR A 26 -20.97 -2.54 -28.10
CA THR A 26 -22.04 -3.30 -27.43
C THR A 26 -23.38 -2.76 -27.90
N TYR A 27 -24.43 -3.57 -27.76
CA TYR A 27 -25.79 -3.14 -28.08
C TYR A 27 -26.23 -1.98 -27.17
N LYS A 28 -27.13 -1.11 -27.65
CA LYS A 28 -27.60 0.05 -26.90
C LYS A 28 -28.21 -0.41 -25.55
N GLY A 29 -27.64 0.06 -24.43
CA GLY A 29 -28.08 -0.31 -23.08
C GLY A 29 -27.35 -1.50 -22.45
N VAL A 30 -26.45 -2.17 -23.18
CA VAL A 30 -25.66 -3.28 -22.62
C VAL A 30 -24.32 -2.75 -22.12
N LYS A 31 -24.05 -2.93 -20.82
CA LYS A 31 -22.75 -2.55 -20.23
C LYS A 31 -21.68 -3.57 -20.68
N PRO A 32 -20.57 -3.13 -21.28
CA PRO A 32 -19.49 -4.05 -21.65
C PRO A 32 -18.86 -4.66 -20.40
N ILE A 33 -18.86 -5.99 -20.31
CA ILE A 33 -18.19 -6.73 -19.25
C ILE A 33 -16.71 -6.88 -19.64
N GLY A 34 -15.80 -6.39 -18.79
CA GLY A 34 -14.36 -6.62 -18.92
C GLY A 34 -14.03 -8.07 -18.58
N LYS A 35 -13.01 -8.66 -19.22
CA LYS A 35 -12.55 -10.01 -18.85
C LYS A 35 -11.97 -10.05 -17.43
N GLU A 36 -11.51 -8.90 -16.94
CA GLU A 36 -10.84 -8.77 -15.66
C GLU A 36 -11.43 -7.56 -14.93
N GLN A 37 -11.82 -7.79 -13.68
CA GLN A 37 -12.45 -6.81 -12.82
C GLN A 37 -11.42 -6.27 -11.82
N TRP A 38 -11.42 -4.96 -11.63
CA TRP A 38 -10.51 -4.25 -10.75
C TRP A 38 -10.66 -4.73 -9.30
N GLN A 39 -9.57 -5.24 -8.74
CA GLN A 39 -9.44 -5.50 -7.32
C GLN A 39 -8.87 -4.23 -6.68
N PHE A 40 -9.70 -3.48 -5.95
CA PHE A 40 -9.22 -2.38 -5.12
C PHE A 40 -8.73 -2.96 -3.80
N LEU A 41 -7.42 -3.17 -3.70
CA LEU A 41 -6.79 -3.63 -2.47
C LEU A 41 -6.27 -2.43 -1.69
N TYR A 42 -6.77 -2.29 -0.47
CA TYR A 42 -6.25 -1.34 0.50
C TYR A 42 -5.07 -1.98 1.22
N ARG A 43 -3.91 -1.32 1.19
CA ARG A 43 -2.74 -1.71 1.97
C ARG A 43 -2.28 -0.52 2.83
N TRP A 44 -1.64 -0.83 3.95
CA TRP A 44 -1.12 0.14 4.90
C TRP A 44 0.40 0.15 4.82
N LEU A 45 0.96 1.31 4.50
CA LEU A 45 2.41 1.51 4.46
C LEU A 45 2.88 2.09 5.79
N TYR A 46 3.70 1.34 6.50
CA TYR A 46 4.40 1.79 7.70
C TYR A 46 5.80 2.24 7.31
N GLY A 47 6.19 3.42 7.78
CA GLY A 47 7.46 4.05 7.47
C GLY A 47 8.13 4.58 8.73
N LEU A 48 9.41 4.29 8.87
CA LEU A 48 10.33 4.88 9.83
C LEU A 48 11.39 5.66 9.06
N VAL A 49 11.57 6.94 9.40
CA VAL A 49 12.61 7.77 8.77
C VAL A 49 13.41 8.48 9.85
N GLU A 50 14.73 8.36 9.81
CA GLU A 50 15.64 9.17 10.62
C GLU A 50 15.90 10.50 9.89
N PRO A 51 15.39 11.65 10.38
CA PRO A 51 15.43 12.91 9.63
C PRO A 51 16.85 13.45 9.40
N SER A 52 17.79 13.09 10.27
CA SER A 52 19.16 13.60 10.23
C SER A 52 20.07 12.81 9.28
N THR A 53 19.88 11.50 9.16
CA THR A 53 20.70 10.61 8.32
C THR A 53 20.01 10.28 7.00
N GLY A 54 18.69 10.44 6.91
CA GLY A 54 17.90 10.09 5.73
C GLY A 54 17.64 8.58 5.60
N GLU A 55 18.02 7.78 6.61
CA GLU A 55 17.72 6.35 6.63
C GLU A 55 16.21 6.14 6.71
N SER A 56 15.70 5.26 5.84
CA SER A 56 14.28 4.98 5.73
C SER A 56 14.00 3.48 5.72
N PHE A 57 12.99 3.06 6.46
CA PHE A 57 12.51 1.69 6.53
C PHE A 57 11.01 1.66 6.27
N PHE A 58 10.59 0.90 5.26
CA PHE A 58 9.20 0.85 4.80
C PHE A 58 8.71 -0.59 4.70
N TRP A 59 7.48 -0.83 5.15
CA TRP A 59 6.78 -2.11 5.02
C TRP A 59 5.31 -1.94 4.72
N GLU A 60 4.77 -2.82 3.86
CA GLU A 60 3.36 -2.86 3.50
C GLU A 60 2.64 -3.98 4.26
N PHE A 61 1.50 -3.65 4.87
CA PHE A 61 0.62 -4.60 5.55
C PHE A 61 -0.81 -4.50 5.02
N THR A 62 -1.61 -5.54 5.26
CA THR A 62 -3.01 -5.59 4.83
C THR A 62 -3.93 -4.77 5.73
N HIS A 63 -3.62 -4.63 7.02
CA HIS A 63 -4.51 -4.00 8.01
C HIS A 63 -3.76 -2.99 8.91
N LEU A 64 -4.51 -2.01 9.45
CA LEU A 64 -4.05 -1.10 10.49
C LEU A 64 -4.45 -1.62 11.86
N ASN A 65 -3.71 -2.61 12.37
CA ASN A 65 -3.96 -3.22 13.67
C ASN A 65 -2.67 -3.24 14.50
N SER A 66 -2.81 -3.26 15.84
CA SER A 66 -1.67 -3.32 16.77
C SER A 66 -0.74 -4.52 16.50
N ILE A 67 -1.30 -5.68 16.12
CA ILE A 67 -0.51 -6.88 15.78
C ILE A 67 0.42 -6.63 14.58
N CYS A 68 -0.06 -5.91 13.56
CA CYS A 68 0.77 -5.57 12.39
C CYS A 68 1.84 -4.54 12.77
N PHE A 69 1.53 -3.64 13.68
CA PHE A 69 2.50 -2.66 14.19
C PHE A 69 3.58 -3.32 15.05
N GLU A 70 3.24 -4.27 15.92
CA GLU A 70 4.21 -5.04 16.70
C GLU A 70 5.15 -5.83 15.77
N LYS A 71 4.62 -6.53 14.78
CA LYS A 71 5.44 -7.22 13.76
C LYS A 71 6.33 -6.25 12.98
N PHE A 72 5.87 -5.04 12.69
CA PHE A 72 6.69 -4.01 12.05
C PHE A 72 7.87 -3.59 12.93
N LEU A 73 7.67 -3.46 14.25
CA LEU A 73 8.75 -3.16 15.19
C LEU A 73 9.74 -4.32 15.33
N GLU A 74 9.25 -5.57 15.34
CA GLU A 74 10.11 -6.76 15.32
C GLU A 74 11.00 -6.79 14.06
N LEU A 75 10.41 -6.57 12.88
CA LEU A 75 11.15 -6.50 11.61
C LEU A 75 12.17 -5.35 11.58
N PHE A 76 11.89 -4.27 12.30
CA PHE A 76 12.83 -3.16 12.43
C PHE A 76 13.97 -3.49 13.41
N ALA A 77 13.69 -4.21 14.49
CA ALA A 77 14.68 -4.59 15.49
C ALA A 77 15.66 -5.68 15.01
N GLU A 78 15.27 -6.49 14.03
CA GLU A 78 16.14 -7.50 13.40
C GLU A 78 17.19 -6.88 12.44
N LYS A 79 17.00 -5.61 12.06
CA LYS A 79 17.85 -4.91 11.08
C LYS A 79 18.95 -4.08 11.73
#